data_AF-A0A1Y1RXB6-F1
#
_entry.id   AF-A0A1Y1RXB6-F1
#
_cell.length_a   1.000
_cell.length_b   1.000
_cell.length_c   1.000
_cell.angle_alpha   90.00
_cell.angle_beta   90.00
_cell.angle_gamma   90.00
#
_symmetry.space_group_name_H-M   'P 1'
#
loop_
_entity.id
_entity.type
_entity.pdbx_description
1 polymer ?
#
loop_
_entity_poly.entity_id
_entity_poly.type
_entity_poly.pdbx_seq_one_letter_code
_entity_poly.pdbx_strand_id
1 'polypeptide(L)'
;MEERIDLDDALNQAVAHRREHIDKRIMPKLKEDFRRYHTSFQNVYNVLLRKGLVQEDPYKGDFKISEVTTPSNEPYLESEKNEKMSIRLSQFDSILEFLTNYYQFSADFLNLKRLKNISALLNYFHWTKLGVSSTSLNTRVMADLVQHIKQGSDSLSANIVSDGCNQLSKLTNEIFSLLKDVTAFSRELYKQDIRERVLYKLSISGEPSSQVMEEAFNQIKRSFPRELPDTPFFPELVNELVAEEYSPQRDKLKQELIKSLQIKEKKQETRQEVSHKPLLLEAARILSGASIHLEKAVSKLNESQQLLDQRRLSLGERFRRWVMNVVQKKGDKHVYMVEFFDEKTGATRMVRVDYDAFSENVLKRARALNMLSSKVSSAYMRLEGSDEEKVYEYVSSIVDELYKILNTLPALDTFFKSEAPRELRSSIRGIKLEISAIKNVVIRSNQKRHEYIAKKEEIEQLKKLGIDTSVN
;
A
#
# COMPACT_ATOMS: atom_id res chain seq x y z
N MET A 1 54.92 -4.69 12.48
CA MET A 1 54.30 -4.21 13.74
C MET A 1 53.48 -2.94 13.47
N GLU A 2 53.99 -2.00 12.65
CA GLU A 2 53.23 -0.82 12.18
C GLU A 2 51.96 -1.16 11.36
N GLU A 3 52.04 -2.04 10.35
CA GLU A 3 50.84 -2.47 9.58
C GLU A 3 49.74 -3.11 10.45
N ARG A 4 50.11 -3.68 11.60
CA ARG A 4 49.16 -4.34 12.51
C ARG A 4 48.39 -3.31 13.36
N ILE A 5 49.09 -2.28 13.83
CA ILE A 5 48.49 -1.17 14.60
C ILE A 5 47.51 -0.40 13.69
N ASP A 6 47.88 -0.20 12.42
CA ASP A 6 47.04 0.48 11.43
C ASP A 6 45.72 -0.27 11.14
N LEU A 7 45.75 -1.60 11.07
CA LEU A 7 44.55 -2.42 10.84
C LEU A 7 43.57 -2.42 12.03
N ASP A 8 44.10 -2.47 13.26
CA ASP A 8 43.27 -2.46 14.47
C ASP A 8 42.62 -1.08 14.67
N ASP A 9 43.35 0.00 14.40
CA ASP A 9 42.80 1.36 14.42
C ASP A 9 41.75 1.56 13.32
N ALA A 10 41.98 1.05 12.12
CA ALA A 10 41.01 1.09 11.02
C ALA A 10 39.71 0.34 11.36
N LEU A 11 39.81 -0.82 12.03
CA LEU A 11 38.64 -1.57 12.50
C LEU A 11 37.86 -0.79 13.55
N ASN A 12 38.53 -0.20 14.54
CA ASN A 12 37.89 0.61 15.57
C ASN A 12 37.15 1.81 14.96
N GLN A 13 37.76 2.50 13.99
CA GLN A 13 37.11 3.58 13.25
C GLN A 13 35.89 3.10 12.45
N ALA A 14 35.98 1.95 11.78
CA ALA A 14 34.87 1.38 11.03
C ALA A 14 33.68 1.02 11.94
N VAL A 15 33.94 0.44 13.11
CA VAL A 15 32.91 0.15 14.13
C VAL A 15 32.27 1.45 14.64
N ALA A 16 33.06 2.48 14.94
CA ALA A 16 32.55 3.77 15.41
C ALA A 16 31.66 4.46 14.36
N HIS A 17 32.08 4.52 13.10
CA HIS A 17 31.27 5.06 12.01
C HIS A 17 29.98 4.27 11.79
N ARG A 18 30.05 2.93 11.88
CA ARG A 18 28.86 2.08 11.76
C ARG A 18 27.89 2.29 12.91
N ARG A 19 28.39 2.46 14.15
CA ARG A 19 27.58 2.81 15.33
C ARG A 19 26.81 4.11 15.08
N GLU A 20 27.52 5.16 14.66
CA GLU A 20 26.91 6.45 14.38
C GLU A 20 25.82 6.36 13.31
N HIS A 21 26.06 5.60 12.24
CA HIS A 21 25.06 5.37 11.20
C HIS A 21 23.82 4.62 11.73
N ILE A 22 24.03 3.56 12.52
CA ILE A 22 22.95 2.79 13.13
C ILE A 22 22.11 3.71 14.02
N ASP A 23 22.73 4.49 14.91
CA ASP A 23 22.01 5.34 15.86
C ASP A 23 21.34 6.56 15.20
N LYS A 24 21.97 7.16 14.19
CA LYS A 24 21.41 8.37 13.55
C LYS A 24 20.43 8.07 12.42
N ARG A 25 20.47 6.89 11.80
CA ARG A 25 19.66 6.56 10.61
C ARG A 25 18.75 5.36 10.82
N ILE A 26 19.28 4.24 11.31
CA ILE A 26 18.53 2.98 11.39
C ILE A 26 17.63 2.95 12.62
N MET A 27 18.12 3.36 13.80
CA MET A 27 17.37 3.35 15.05
C MET A 27 16.14 4.26 15.05
N PRO A 28 16.19 5.51 14.55
CA PRO A 28 15.02 6.38 14.48
C PRO A 28 13.96 5.81 13.53
N LYS A 29 14.41 5.27 12.39
CA LYS A 29 13.52 4.61 11.43
C LYS A 29 12.86 3.36 12.04
N LEU A 30 13.64 2.52 12.72
CA LEU A 30 13.13 1.33 13.39
C LEU A 30 12.06 1.69 14.43
N LYS A 31 12.30 2.73 15.24
CA LYS A 31 11.33 3.23 16.21
C LYS A 31 10.05 3.72 15.54
N GLU A 32 10.18 4.46 14.45
CA GLU A 32 9.02 4.97 13.70
C GLU A 32 8.22 3.85 13.03
N ASP A 33 8.88 2.87 12.43
CA ASP A 33 8.22 1.71 11.83
C ASP A 33 7.47 0.89 12.91
N PHE A 34 8.00 0.77 14.13
CA PHE A 34 7.28 0.16 15.25
C PHE A 34 6.06 0.97 15.71
N ARG A 35 6.12 2.31 15.70
CA ARG A 35 4.94 3.15 15.99
C ARG A 35 3.84 2.93 14.96
N ARG A 36 4.19 2.94 13.68
CA ARG A 36 3.26 2.65 12.59
C ARG A 36 2.68 1.24 12.69
N TYR A 37 3.51 0.26 13.09
CA TYR A 37 3.07 -1.10 13.33
C TYR A 37 2.07 -1.16 14.48
N HIS A 38 2.34 -0.47 15.59
CA HIS A 38 1.44 -0.40 16.73
C HIS A 38 0.10 0.26 16.38
N THR A 39 0.11 1.40 15.69
CA THR A 39 -1.12 2.05 15.21
C THR A 39 -1.94 1.13 14.29
N SER A 40 -1.27 0.42 13.38
CA SER A 40 -1.92 -0.54 12.48
C SER A 40 -2.57 -1.69 13.25
N PHE A 41 -1.89 -2.17 14.29
CA PHE A 41 -2.43 -3.19 15.19
C PHE A 41 -3.65 -2.66 15.97
N GLN A 42 -3.57 -1.46 16.54
CA GLN A 42 -4.67 -0.84 17.27
C GLN A 42 -5.90 -0.63 16.38
N ASN A 43 -5.73 -0.29 15.10
CA ASN A 43 -6.85 -0.20 14.17
C ASN A 43 -7.61 -1.53 14.04
N VAL A 44 -6.89 -2.65 13.95
CA VAL A 44 -7.50 -3.99 13.90
C VAL A 44 -8.13 -4.35 15.25
N TYR A 45 -7.38 -4.16 16.34
CA TYR A 45 -7.81 -4.51 17.70
C TYR A 45 -9.06 -3.73 18.15
N ASN A 46 -9.12 -2.43 17.88
CA ASN A 46 -10.27 -1.59 18.22
C ASN A 46 -11.52 -1.94 17.41
N VAL A 47 -11.39 -2.45 16.18
CA VAL A 47 -12.55 -2.97 15.44
C VAL A 47 -13.03 -4.27 16.08
N LEU A 48 -12.13 -5.18 16.47
CA LEU A 48 -12.49 -6.42 17.15
C LEU A 48 -13.27 -6.17 18.46
N LEU A 49 -12.80 -5.21 19.28
CA LEU A 49 -13.48 -4.78 20.51
C LEU A 49 -14.87 -4.21 20.21
N ARG A 50 -14.97 -3.25 19.28
CA ARG A 50 -16.26 -2.62 18.91
C ARG A 50 -17.28 -3.61 18.34
N LYS A 51 -16.81 -4.69 17.70
CA LYS A 51 -17.66 -5.77 17.19
C LYS A 51 -17.97 -6.85 18.22
N GLY A 52 -17.44 -6.75 19.44
CA GLY A 52 -17.65 -7.72 20.51
C GLY A 52 -17.03 -9.09 20.22
N LEU A 53 -16.07 -9.18 19.28
CA LEU A 53 -15.37 -10.42 18.94
C LEU A 53 -14.27 -10.73 19.96
N VAL A 54 -13.80 -9.72 20.68
CA VAL A 54 -12.91 -9.81 21.83
C VAL A 54 -13.40 -8.85 22.91
N GLN A 55 -12.98 -9.08 24.15
CA GLN A 55 -13.41 -8.32 25.32
C GLN A 55 -12.25 -7.49 25.88
N GLU A 56 -12.57 -6.48 26.68
CA GLU A 56 -11.55 -5.76 27.45
C GLU A 56 -10.94 -6.71 28.49
N ASP A 57 -9.63 -6.59 28.70
CA ASP A 57 -8.90 -7.41 29.66
C ASP A 57 -9.08 -6.85 31.08
N PRO A 58 -9.76 -7.57 31.98
CA PRO A 58 -10.00 -7.09 33.34
C PRO A 58 -8.70 -6.97 34.15
N TYR A 59 -7.61 -7.61 33.73
CA TYR A 59 -6.32 -7.62 34.41
C TYR A 59 -5.31 -6.65 33.78
N LYS A 60 -5.71 -5.83 32.81
CA LYS A 60 -4.78 -4.90 32.12
C LYS A 60 -4.05 -3.97 33.10
N GLY A 61 -4.72 -3.48 34.13
CA GLY A 61 -4.13 -2.60 35.14
C GLY A 61 -3.05 -3.26 36.01
N ASP A 62 -3.12 -4.59 36.17
CA ASP A 62 -2.16 -5.36 36.95
C ASP A 62 -0.96 -5.84 36.11
N PHE A 63 -1.03 -5.69 34.78
CA PHE A 63 0.00 -6.15 33.85
C PHE A 63 1.21 -5.20 33.86
N LYS A 64 2.25 -5.58 34.60
CA LYS A 64 3.51 -4.81 34.70
C LYS A 64 4.52 -5.25 33.67
N ILE A 65 5.04 -4.29 32.91
CA ILE A 65 6.03 -4.50 31.85
C ILE A 65 7.32 -3.77 32.22
N SER A 66 8.42 -4.51 32.32
CA SER A 66 9.77 -3.96 32.54
C SER A 66 10.74 -4.25 31.39
N GLU A 67 10.40 -5.22 30.53
CA GLU A 67 11.20 -5.65 29.39
C GLU A 67 10.25 -6.15 28.30
N VAL A 68 10.68 -6.05 27.04
CA VAL A 68 9.94 -6.55 25.89
C VAL A 68 9.93 -8.07 25.95
N THR A 69 8.73 -8.64 25.99
CA THR A 69 8.47 -10.08 25.97
C THR A 69 7.33 -10.38 24.99
N THR A 70 6.94 -11.64 24.86
CA THR A 70 5.72 -12.01 24.13
C THR A 70 4.62 -12.40 25.11
N PRO A 71 3.34 -12.18 24.79
CA PRO A 71 2.25 -12.78 25.54
C PRO A 71 2.36 -14.32 25.55
N SER A 72 1.56 -14.99 26.39
CA SER A 72 1.56 -16.47 26.46
C SER A 72 1.28 -17.10 25.09
N ASN A 73 1.97 -18.21 24.79
CA ASN A 73 1.76 -19.04 23.60
C ASN A 73 1.16 -20.41 23.95
N GLU A 74 0.76 -20.62 25.20
CA GLU A 74 0.24 -21.91 25.66
C GLU A 74 -1.06 -22.29 24.92
N PRO A 75 -1.29 -23.57 24.64
CA PRO A 75 -2.58 -23.99 24.12
C PRO A 75 -3.67 -23.76 25.16
N TYR A 76 -4.89 -23.50 24.69
CA TYR A 76 -6.08 -23.35 25.52
C TYR A 76 -7.26 -24.12 24.92
N LEU A 77 -8.27 -24.39 25.74
CA LEU A 77 -9.48 -25.08 25.30
C LEU A 77 -10.32 -24.15 24.40
N GLU A 78 -11.08 -24.72 23.46
CA GLU A 78 -11.92 -23.93 22.55
C GLU A 78 -12.99 -23.13 23.33
N SER A 79 -13.46 -23.64 24.48
CA SER A 79 -14.38 -22.93 25.38
C SER A 79 -13.78 -21.64 25.98
N GLU A 80 -12.45 -21.57 26.11
CA GLU A 80 -11.73 -20.43 26.67
C GLU A 80 -11.16 -19.48 25.59
N LYS A 81 -11.37 -19.81 24.31
CA LYS A 81 -10.75 -19.13 23.17
C LYS A 81 -10.92 -17.62 23.20
N ASN A 82 -12.15 -17.15 23.42
CA ASN A 82 -12.45 -15.73 23.41
C ASN A 82 -11.76 -15.00 24.57
N GLU A 83 -11.80 -15.56 25.78
CA GLU A 83 -11.16 -14.98 26.96
C GLU A 83 -9.64 -14.92 26.78
N LYS A 84 -8.99 -16.06 26.47
CA LYS A 84 -7.54 -16.14 26.35
C LYS A 84 -7.01 -15.28 25.20
N MET A 85 -7.72 -15.21 24.07
CA MET A 85 -7.32 -14.36 22.95
C MET A 85 -7.50 -12.87 23.28
N SER A 86 -8.57 -12.50 23.98
CA SER A 86 -8.79 -11.12 24.43
C SER A 86 -7.64 -10.62 25.31
N ILE A 87 -7.23 -11.44 26.29
CA ILE A 87 -6.08 -11.14 27.16
C ILE A 87 -4.78 -11.05 26.35
N ARG A 88 -4.53 -11.99 25.42
CA ARG A 88 -3.30 -11.99 24.59
C ARG A 88 -3.20 -10.74 23.73
N LEU A 89 -4.29 -10.30 23.12
CA LEU A 89 -4.31 -9.08 22.29
C LEU A 89 -4.10 -7.83 23.14
N SER A 90 -4.73 -7.76 24.32
CA SER A 90 -4.52 -6.66 25.28
C SER A 90 -3.06 -6.57 25.76
N GLN A 91 -2.45 -7.71 26.12
CA GLN A 91 -1.05 -7.78 26.52
C GLN A 91 -0.13 -7.40 25.36
N PHE A 92 -0.42 -7.88 24.14
CA PHE A 92 0.35 -7.54 22.95
C PHE A 92 0.31 -6.04 22.65
N ASP A 93 -0.87 -5.40 22.74
CA ASP A 93 -1.03 -3.95 22.64
C ASP A 93 -0.17 -3.21 23.67
N SER A 94 -0.25 -3.63 24.94
CA SER A 94 0.48 -3.00 26.05
C SER A 94 2.00 -3.14 25.90
N ILE A 95 2.49 -4.27 25.37
CA ILE A 95 3.91 -4.47 25.09
C ILE A 95 4.37 -3.61 23.90
N LEU A 96 3.55 -3.45 22.86
CA LEU A 96 3.86 -2.54 21.76
C LEU A 96 3.88 -1.08 22.21
N GLU A 97 2.96 -0.68 23.09
CA GLU A 97 2.97 0.64 23.71
C GLU A 97 4.24 0.86 24.53
N PHE A 98 4.64 -0.12 25.34
CA PHE A 98 5.90 -0.09 26.07
C PHE A 98 7.10 0.07 25.14
N LEU A 99 7.17 -0.76 24.08
CA LEU A 99 8.23 -0.75 23.08
C LEU A 99 8.34 0.63 22.39
N THR A 100 7.22 1.23 22.01
CA THR A 100 7.23 2.47 21.21
C THR A 100 7.48 3.72 22.04
N ASN A 101 7.01 3.76 23.29
CA ASN A 101 7.01 4.97 24.11
C ASN A 101 8.13 5.00 25.15
N TYR A 102 8.50 3.85 25.73
CA TYR A 102 9.40 3.79 26.89
C TYR A 102 10.73 3.08 26.59
N TYR A 103 10.79 2.29 25.52
CA TYR A 103 11.99 1.56 25.15
C TYR A 103 13.01 2.44 24.43
N GLN A 104 14.29 2.22 24.73
CA GLN A 104 15.40 2.94 24.11
C GLN A 104 15.83 2.25 22.81
N PHE A 105 15.98 3.04 21.74
CA PHE A 105 16.48 2.58 20.44
C PHE A 105 17.87 3.16 20.21
N SER A 106 18.88 2.42 20.64
CA SER A 106 20.30 2.75 20.43
C SER A 106 21.12 1.46 20.36
N ALA A 107 22.24 1.49 19.66
CA ALA A 107 23.10 0.34 19.45
C ALA A 107 23.58 -0.31 20.76
N ASP A 108 23.88 0.49 21.78
CA ASP A 108 24.39 0.00 23.07
C ASP A 108 23.27 -0.59 23.96
N PHE A 109 22.05 -0.08 23.84
CA PHE A 109 20.89 -0.58 24.60
C PHE A 109 20.30 -1.86 23.99
N LEU A 110 20.22 -1.95 22.66
CA LEU A 110 19.64 -3.09 21.94
C LEU A 110 20.66 -4.22 21.74
N ASN A 111 20.97 -4.92 22.83
CA ASN A 111 21.80 -6.13 22.79
C ASN A 111 21.10 -7.32 22.10
N LEU A 112 21.86 -8.38 21.82
CA LEU A 112 21.37 -9.59 21.15
C LEU A 112 20.13 -10.23 21.82
N LYS A 113 20.05 -10.20 23.16
CA LYS A 113 18.89 -10.74 23.91
C LYS A 113 17.63 -9.91 23.63
N ARG A 114 17.74 -8.59 23.68
CA ARG A 114 16.63 -7.66 23.42
C ARG A 114 16.18 -7.70 21.96
N LEU A 115 17.12 -7.77 21.03
CA LEU A 115 16.82 -7.93 19.60
C LEU A 115 16.09 -9.25 19.32
N LYS A 116 16.46 -10.34 20.00
CA LYS A 116 15.73 -11.61 19.93
C LYS A 116 14.30 -11.47 20.46
N ASN A 117 14.11 -10.81 21.59
CA ASN A 117 12.77 -10.58 22.16
C ASN A 117 11.89 -9.73 21.24
N ILE A 118 12.43 -8.65 20.68
CA ILE A 118 11.72 -7.81 19.70
C ILE A 118 11.34 -8.63 18.46
N SER A 119 12.27 -9.44 17.94
CA SER A 119 12.01 -10.33 16.80
C SER A 119 10.93 -11.37 17.11
N ALA A 120 10.89 -11.89 18.35
CA ALA A 120 9.87 -12.82 18.79
C ALA A 120 8.49 -12.15 18.91
N LEU A 121 8.43 -10.91 19.43
CA LEU A 121 7.20 -10.12 19.46
C LEU A 121 6.67 -9.87 18.04
N LEU A 122 7.54 -9.48 17.10
CA LEU A 122 7.15 -9.25 15.71
C LEU A 122 6.62 -10.52 15.02
N ASN A 123 7.13 -11.69 15.40
CA ASN A 123 6.66 -13.00 14.93
C ASN A 123 5.52 -13.61 15.75
N TYR A 124 5.01 -12.94 16.78
CA TYR A 124 3.94 -13.50 17.61
C TYR A 124 2.66 -13.79 16.79
N PHE A 125 2.34 -12.88 15.86
CA PHE A 125 1.34 -13.08 14.81
C PHE A 125 2.01 -13.08 13.43
N HIS A 126 1.79 -14.11 12.63
CA HIS A 126 2.40 -14.21 11.30
C HIS A 126 1.57 -13.46 10.24
N TRP A 127 1.60 -12.12 10.26
CA TRP A 127 0.80 -11.27 9.35
C TRP A 127 1.03 -11.54 7.87
N THR A 128 2.27 -11.86 7.47
CA THR A 128 2.64 -12.17 6.08
C THR A 128 2.01 -13.46 5.56
N LYS A 129 1.55 -14.34 6.46
CA LYS A 129 0.93 -15.64 6.15
C LYS A 129 -0.32 -15.82 7.02
N LEU A 130 -1.08 -14.75 7.24
CA LEU A 130 -2.28 -14.78 8.06
C LEU A 130 -3.30 -15.72 7.40
N GLY A 131 -3.74 -16.74 8.14
CA GLY A 131 -4.70 -17.72 7.63
C GLY A 131 -5.20 -18.67 8.71
N VAL A 132 -6.45 -19.11 8.56
CA VAL A 132 -7.11 -20.05 9.47
C VAL A 132 -6.51 -21.46 9.45
N SER A 133 -5.67 -21.77 8.45
CA SER A 133 -4.89 -23.02 8.38
C SER A 133 -3.50 -22.91 9.00
N SER A 134 -3.17 -21.80 9.66
CA SER A 134 -1.86 -21.61 10.29
C SER A 134 -1.58 -22.65 11.39
N THR A 135 -0.32 -23.10 11.45
CA THR A 135 0.18 -23.97 12.53
C THR A 135 0.31 -23.24 13.85
N SER A 136 0.46 -21.90 13.82
CA SER A 136 0.44 -21.05 15.03
C SER A 136 -1.00 -20.86 15.49
N LEU A 137 -1.32 -21.30 16.71
CA LEU A 137 -2.64 -21.14 17.34
C LEU A 137 -3.08 -19.67 17.32
N ASN A 138 -2.20 -18.77 17.75
CA ASN A 138 -2.51 -17.34 17.84
C ASN A 138 -2.78 -16.73 16.46
N THR A 139 -1.97 -17.07 15.46
CA THR A 139 -2.18 -16.60 14.09
C THR A 139 -3.50 -17.14 13.51
N ARG A 140 -3.80 -18.42 13.76
CA ARG A 140 -5.03 -19.06 13.28
C ARG A 140 -6.27 -18.38 13.86
N VAL A 141 -6.29 -18.17 15.17
CA VAL A 141 -7.43 -17.52 15.84
C VAL A 141 -7.55 -16.05 15.43
N MET A 142 -6.43 -15.33 15.30
CA MET A 142 -6.44 -13.96 14.78
C MET A 142 -7.02 -13.90 13.35
N ALA A 143 -6.63 -14.84 12.48
CA ALA A 143 -7.16 -14.93 11.12
C ALA A 143 -8.66 -15.22 11.10
N ASP A 144 -9.13 -16.10 11.99
CA ASP A 144 -10.54 -16.43 12.16
C ASP A 144 -11.36 -15.19 12.57
N LEU A 145 -10.89 -14.44 13.57
CA LEU A 145 -11.52 -13.18 14.00
C LEU A 145 -11.58 -12.13 12.88
N VAL A 146 -10.49 -11.97 12.13
CA VAL A 146 -10.44 -11.07 10.97
C VAL A 146 -11.41 -11.51 9.87
N GLN A 147 -11.52 -12.81 9.62
CA GLN A 147 -12.42 -13.35 8.62
C GLN A 147 -13.90 -13.12 8.98
N HIS A 148 -14.26 -13.25 10.25
CA HIS A 148 -15.60 -12.93 10.75
C HIS A 148 -15.99 -11.48 10.46
N ILE A 149 -15.05 -10.53 10.62
CA ILE A 149 -15.30 -9.11 10.27
C ILE A 149 -15.48 -8.96 8.76
N LYS A 150 -14.60 -9.57 7.96
CA LYS A 150 -14.62 -9.43 6.49
C LYS A 150 -15.85 -10.03 5.83
N GLN A 151 -16.45 -11.05 6.45
CA GLN A 151 -17.69 -11.69 5.97
C GLN A 151 -18.96 -10.97 6.46
N GLY A 152 -18.83 -10.05 7.42
CA GLY A 152 -19.94 -9.24 7.91
C GLY A 152 -20.44 -8.22 6.88
N SER A 153 -21.61 -7.64 7.16
CA SER A 153 -22.23 -6.61 6.31
C SER A 153 -21.59 -5.22 6.44
N ASP A 154 -20.78 -4.98 7.47
CA ASP A 154 -20.11 -3.70 7.71
C ASP A 154 -18.82 -3.56 6.87
N SER A 155 -19.00 -3.01 5.67
CA SER A 155 -17.90 -2.75 4.73
C SER A 155 -16.82 -1.81 5.28
N LEU A 156 -17.15 -0.87 6.17
CA LEU A 156 -16.17 0.07 6.73
C LEU A 156 -15.20 -0.68 7.66
N SER A 157 -15.75 -1.47 8.60
CA SER A 157 -14.93 -2.30 9.49
C SER A 157 -14.09 -3.32 8.73
N ALA A 158 -14.66 -3.94 7.68
CA ALA A 158 -13.94 -4.88 6.83
C ALA A 158 -12.74 -4.22 6.12
N ASN A 159 -12.91 -2.99 5.60
CA ASN A 159 -11.84 -2.24 4.95
C ASN A 159 -10.75 -1.83 5.95
N ILE A 160 -11.12 -1.28 7.12
CA ILE A 160 -10.16 -0.89 8.17
C ILE A 160 -9.29 -2.08 8.58
N VAL A 161 -9.91 -3.24 8.82
CA VAL A 161 -9.16 -4.44 9.21
C VAL A 161 -8.30 -4.95 8.07
N SER A 162 -8.80 -4.93 6.83
CA SER A 162 -8.01 -5.35 5.68
C SER A 162 -6.77 -4.49 5.48
N ASP A 163 -6.93 -3.17 5.55
CA ASP A 163 -5.83 -2.22 5.43
C ASP A 163 -4.84 -2.36 6.60
N GLY A 164 -5.35 -2.52 7.83
CA GLY A 164 -4.52 -2.78 9.01
C GLY A 164 -3.68 -4.05 8.86
N CYS A 165 -4.27 -5.17 8.44
CA CYS A 165 -3.53 -6.41 8.18
C CYS A 165 -2.49 -6.27 7.06
N ASN A 166 -2.81 -5.53 6.00
CA ASN A 166 -1.87 -5.28 4.90
C ASN A 166 -0.69 -4.43 5.35
N GLN A 167 -0.94 -3.37 6.14
CA GLN A 167 0.11 -2.53 6.72
C GLN A 167 0.99 -3.32 7.69
N LEU A 168 0.39 -4.12 8.58
CA LEU A 168 1.12 -5.00 9.49
C LEU A 168 2.05 -5.96 8.74
N SER A 169 1.56 -6.61 7.68
CA SER A 169 2.36 -7.50 6.83
C SER A 169 3.56 -6.78 6.17
N LYS A 170 3.34 -5.58 5.62
CA LYS A 170 4.41 -4.77 5.01
C LYS A 170 5.45 -4.34 6.05
N LEU A 171 4.99 -3.77 7.17
CA LEU A 171 5.85 -3.29 8.24
C LEU A 171 6.63 -4.41 8.91
N THR A 172 6.06 -5.61 9.06
CA THR A 172 6.79 -6.79 9.55
C THR A 172 8.05 -7.05 8.72
N ASN A 173 7.95 -7.02 7.38
CA ASN A 173 9.10 -7.24 6.52
C ASN A 173 10.13 -6.10 6.59
N GLU A 174 9.68 -4.85 6.63
CA GLU A 174 10.54 -3.67 6.73
C GLU A 174 11.32 -3.68 8.05
N ILE A 175 10.63 -3.90 9.17
CA ILE A 175 11.23 -4.00 10.50
C ILE A 175 12.21 -5.17 10.56
N PHE A 176 11.88 -6.35 10.02
CA PHE A 176 12.83 -7.47 9.99
C PHE A 176 14.11 -7.15 9.22
N SER A 177 14.00 -6.42 8.11
CA SER A 177 15.18 -5.98 7.36
C SER A 177 16.08 -5.09 8.20
N LEU A 178 15.51 -4.13 8.93
CA LEU A 178 16.27 -3.25 9.81
C LEU A 178 16.86 -4.01 11.00
N LEU A 179 16.08 -4.88 11.64
CA LEU A 179 16.55 -5.72 12.75
C LEU A 179 17.71 -6.63 12.33
N LYS A 180 17.73 -7.12 11.09
CA LYS A 180 18.85 -7.90 10.56
C LYS A 180 20.15 -7.08 10.55
N ASP A 181 20.08 -5.84 10.08
CA ASP A 181 21.24 -4.94 10.03
C ASP A 181 21.72 -4.57 11.44
N VAL A 182 20.79 -4.29 12.35
CA VAL A 182 21.10 -3.99 13.77
C VAL A 182 21.67 -5.22 14.47
N THR A 183 21.14 -6.42 14.22
CA THR A 183 21.64 -7.67 14.82
C THR A 183 23.04 -7.99 14.32
N ALA A 184 23.30 -7.82 13.03
CA ALA A 184 24.64 -7.98 12.47
C ALA A 184 25.64 -7.04 13.18
N PHE A 185 25.28 -5.77 13.36
CA PHE A 185 26.13 -4.83 14.07
C PHE A 185 26.27 -5.13 15.58
N SER A 186 25.21 -5.59 16.25
CA SER A 186 25.24 -5.97 17.66
C SER A 186 26.18 -7.15 17.93
N ARG A 187 26.32 -8.09 16.97
CA ARG A 187 27.34 -9.14 17.03
C ARG A 187 28.76 -8.56 17.03
N GLU A 188 29.00 -7.54 16.23
CA GLU A 188 30.30 -6.85 16.17
C GLU A 188 30.59 -6.09 17.47
N LEU A 189 29.60 -5.40 18.03
CA LEU A 189 29.75 -4.76 19.35
C LEU A 189 30.04 -5.77 20.46
N TYR A 190 29.40 -6.95 20.41
CA TYR A 190 29.70 -8.02 21.36
C TYR A 190 31.16 -8.50 21.25
N LYS A 191 31.66 -8.74 20.03
CA LYS A 191 33.06 -9.11 19.81
C LYS A 191 34.02 -8.00 20.27
N GLN A 192 33.68 -6.74 20.00
CA GLN A 192 34.45 -5.57 20.41
C GLN A 192 34.57 -5.45 21.94
N ASP A 193 33.49 -5.67 22.69
CA ASP A 193 33.52 -5.60 24.15
C ASP A 193 34.44 -6.68 24.75
N ILE A 194 34.50 -7.85 24.12
CA ILE A 194 35.47 -8.90 24.49
C ILE A 194 36.90 -8.48 24.16
N ARG A 195 37.15 -7.83 23.01
CA ARG A 195 38.49 -7.29 22.70
C ARG A 195 38.99 -6.33 23.78
N GLU A 196 38.14 -5.37 24.13
CA GLU A 196 38.49 -4.27 25.02
C GLU A 196 38.62 -4.71 26.48
N ARG A 197 37.77 -5.62 26.96
CA ARG A 197 37.74 -5.99 28.39
C ARG A 197 38.43 -7.30 28.72
N VAL A 198 38.42 -8.26 27.80
CA VAL A 198 38.97 -9.60 28.02
C VAL A 198 40.33 -9.73 27.35
N LEU A 199 40.39 -9.59 26.03
CA LEU A 199 41.64 -9.85 25.28
C LEU A 199 42.76 -8.89 25.68
N TYR A 200 42.46 -7.62 25.95
CA TYR A 200 43.45 -6.65 26.44
C TYR A 200 44.21 -7.12 27.69
N LYS A 201 43.58 -7.96 28.53
CA LYS A 201 44.16 -8.50 29.76
C LYS A 201 44.84 -9.86 29.58
N LEU A 202 44.66 -10.50 28.41
CA LEU A 202 45.23 -11.81 28.11
C LEU A 202 46.58 -11.65 27.41
N SER A 203 47.58 -12.38 27.90
CA SER A 203 48.90 -12.46 27.27
C SER A 203 48.97 -13.73 26.44
N ILE A 204 48.50 -13.67 25.20
CA ILE A 204 48.55 -14.80 24.26
C ILE A 204 49.77 -14.62 23.36
N SER A 205 50.79 -15.44 23.58
CA SER A 205 52.05 -15.40 22.84
C SER A 205 52.16 -16.60 21.90
N GLY A 206 52.53 -16.35 20.64
CA GLY A 206 52.74 -17.42 19.65
C GLY A 206 52.44 -16.95 18.24
N GLU A 207 52.90 -17.71 17.25
CA GLU A 207 52.51 -17.49 15.86
C GLU A 207 51.06 -17.95 15.61
N PRO A 208 50.30 -17.26 14.74
CA PRO A 208 48.93 -17.64 14.39
C PRO A 208 48.81 -19.10 13.99
N SER A 209 48.07 -19.90 14.76
CA SER A 209 47.95 -21.35 14.58
C SER A 209 46.71 -21.90 15.27
N SER A 210 46.32 -23.14 14.94
CA SER A 210 45.18 -23.82 15.58
C SER A 210 45.36 -23.99 17.09
N GLN A 211 46.58 -24.22 17.55
CA GLN A 211 46.88 -24.36 18.98
C GLN A 211 46.68 -23.04 19.72
N VAL A 212 47.18 -21.93 19.16
CA VAL A 212 47.01 -20.58 19.75
C VAL A 212 45.54 -20.17 19.77
N MET A 213 44.76 -20.52 18.74
CA MET A 213 43.31 -20.28 18.72
C MET A 213 42.58 -21.05 19.83
N GLU A 214 42.89 -22.34 20.03
CA GLU A 214 42.28 -23.14 21.09
C GLU A 214 42.65 -22.61 22.48
N GLU A 215 43.90 -22.21 22.67
CA GLU A 215 44.35 -21.56 23.91
C GLU A 215 43.59 -20.25 24.16
N ALA A 216 43.48 -19.39 23.14
CA ALA A 216 42.76 -18.12 23.23
C ALA A 216 41.31 -18.31 23.64
N PHE A 217 40.61 -19.24 22.99
CA PHE A 217 39.22 -19.54 23.29
C PHE A 217 39.04 -19.97 24.77
N ASN A 218 39.91 -20.87 25.24
CA ASN A 218 39.85 -21.37 26.61
C ASN A 218 40.17 -20.28 27.65
N GLN A 219 41.12 -19.39 27.36
CA GLN A 219 41.44 -18.26 28.24
C GLN A 219 40.31 -17.23 28.29
N ILE A 220 39.69 -16.90 27.14
CA ILE A 220 38.51 -16.03 27.07
C ILE A 220 37.39 -16.66 27.89
N LYS A 221 37.06 -17.93 27.67
CA LYS A 221 35.99 -18.64 28.38
C LYS A 221 36.16 -18.62 29.90
N ARG A 222 37.40 -18.72 30.40
CA ARG A 222 37.71 -18.64 31.84
C ARG A 222 37.55 -17.22 32.40
N SER A 223 37.96 -16.21 31.64
CA SER A 223 37.97 -14.81 32.10
C SER A 223 36.61 -14.12 31.91
N PHE A 224 35.80 -14.59 30.96
CA PHE A 224 34.55 -13.97 30.56
C PHE A 224 33.56 -13.74 31.71
N PRO A 225 33.25 -14.70 32.60
CA PRO A 225 32.29 -14.46 33.70
C PRO A 225 32.74 -13.39 34.69
N ARG A 226 34.05 -13.15 34.80
CA ARG A 226 34.63 -12.12 35.69
C ARG A 226 34.56 -10.74 35.07
N GLU A 227 34.83 -10.63 33.77
CA GLU A 227 34.93 -9.37 33.05
C GLU A 227 33.58 -8.89 32.47
N LEU A 228 32.67 -9.83 32.19
CA LEU A 228 31.36 -9.61 31.58
C LEU A 228 30.26 -10.43 32.29
N PRO A 229 30.00 -10.20 33.60
CA PRO A 229 29.14 -11.07 34.42
C PRO A 229 27.67 -11.14 33.96
N ASP A 230 27.11 -10.04 33.44
CA ASP A 230 25.71 -9.96 33.01
C ASP A 230 25.50 -10.22 31.50
N THR A 231 26.56 -10.61 30.80
CA THR A 231 26.52 -10.86 29.35
C THR A 231 26.46 -12.36 29.09
N PRO A 232 25.55 -12.85 28.23
CA PRO A 232 25.57 -14.27 27.83
C PRO A 232 26.83 -14.61 27.02
N PHE A 233 27.41 -15.78 27.28
CA PHE A 233 28.54 -16.30 26.50
C PHE A 233 28.04 -16.97 25.23
N PHE A 234 28.41 -16.43 24.06
CA PHE A 234 28.09 -16.97 22.73
C PHE A 234 29.33 -17.64 22.10
N PRO A 235 29.49 -18.98 22.17
CA PRO A 235 30.70 -19.67 21.70
C PRO A 235 31.02 -19.41 20.23
N GLU A 236 30.01 -19.33 19.38
CA GLU A 236 30.16 -19.06 17.96
C GLU A 236 30.78 -17.69 17.67
N LEU A 237 30.38 -16.65 18.41
CA LEU A 237 30.92 -15.30 18.29
C LEU A 237 32.35 -15.21 18.84
N VAL A 238 32.63 -15.96 19.90
CA VAL A 238 33.99 -16.03 20.47
C VAL A 238 34.93 -16.76 19.52
N ASN A 239 34.47 -17.84 18.87
CA ASN A 239 35.26 -18.52 17.84
C ASN A 239 35.53 -17.61 16.63
N GLU A 240 34.54 -16.86 16.19
CA GLU A 240 34.68 -15.86 15.13
C GLU A 240 35.74 -14.80 15.51
N LEU A 241 35.65 -14.24 16.72
CA LEU A 241 36.65 -13.32 17.27
C LEU A 241 38.05 -13.93 17.34
N VAL A 242 38.18 -15.15 17.87
CA VAL A 242 39.48 -15.84 17.97
C VAL A 242 40.09 -16.05 16.60
N ALA A 243 39.29 -16.39 15.58
CA ALA A 243 39.78 -16.51 14.20
C ALA A 243 40.23 -15.15 13.65
N GLU A 244 39.51 -14.07 13.93
CA GLU A 244 39.87 -12.70 13.54
C GLU A 244 41.20 -12.23 14.17
N GLU A 245 41.57 -12.73 15.35
CA GLU A 245 42.79 -12.30 16.06
C GLU A 245 44.00 -13.23 15.87
N TYR A 246 43.77 -14.54 15.83
CA TYR A 246 44.81 -15.56 15.99
C TYR A 246 44.88 -16.59 14.85
N SER A 247 44.04 -16.48 13.80
CA SER A 247 44.15 -17.38 12.64
C SER A 247 45.27 -16.95 11.67
N PRO A 248 45.80 -17.88 10.84
CA PRO A 248 46.70 -17.53 9.75
C PRO A 248 46.09 -16.57 8.71
N GLN A 249 44.76 -16.47 8.64
CA GLN A 249 44.04 -15.56 7.73
C GLN A 249 43.54 -14.28 8.42
N ARG A 250 44.03 -13.95 9.62
CA ARG A 250 43.52 -12.83 10.42
C ARG A 250 43.45 -11.50 9.67
N ASP A 251 44.48 -11.14 8.89
CA ASP A 251 44.55 -9.83 8.24
C ASP A 251 43.49 -9.74 7.12
N LYS A 252 43.27 -10.86 6.41
CA LYS A 252 42.19 -10.99 5.43
C LYS A 252 40.82 -10.90 6.09
N LEU A 253 40.61 -11.60 7.21
CA LEU A 253 39.34 -11.56 7.95
C LEU A 253 39.03 -10.16 8.48
N LYS A 254 40.01 -9.45 9.04
CA LYS A 254 39.85 -8.07 9.49
C LYS A 254 39.54 -7.11 8.35
N GLN A 255 40.19 -7.25 7.20
CA GLN A 255 39.87 -6.46 6.01
C GLN A 255 38.44 -6.72 5.48
N GLU A 256 38.01 -8.00 5.45
CA GLU A 256 36.64 -8.36 5.09
C GLU A 256 35.63 -7.79 6.08
N LEU A 257 35.92 -7.81 7.38
CA LEU A 257 35.10 -7.23 8.43
C LEU A 257 34.99 -5.71 8.27
N ILE A 258 36.11 -4.99 8.10
CA ILE A 258 36.13 -3.54 7.84
C ILE A 258 35.26 -3.22 6.63
N LYS A 259 35.40 -3.97 5.53
CA LYS A 259 34.59 -3.80 4.32
C LYS A 259 33.10 -4.08 4.55
N SER A 260 32.75 -4.99 5.45
CA SER A 260 31.36 -5.29 5.81
C SER A 260 30.74 -4.19 6.69
N LEU A 261 31.55 -3.56 7.54
CA LEU A 261 31.17 -2.44 8.41
C LEU A 261 31.08 -1.12 7.66
N GLN A 262 31.84 -0.97 6.57
CA GLN A 262 31.71 0.17 5.68
C GLN A 262 30.25 0.33 5.28
N ILE A 263 29.72 1.52 5.56
CA ILE A 263 28.39 1.90 5.14
C ILE A 263 28.42 1.81 3.62
N LYS A 264 27.70 0.84 3.06
CA LYS A 264 27.32 0.89 1.65
C LYS A 264 26.46 2.12 1.52
N GLU A 265 27.09 3.26 1.26
CA GLU A 265 26.42 4.34 0.56
C GLU A 265 25.90 3.67 -0.68
N LYS A 266 24.60 3.33 -0.67
CA LYS A 266 23.89 3.23 -1.92
C LYS A 266 24.21 4.55 -2.57
N LYS A 267 25.09 4.53 -3.59
CA LYS A 267 25.10 5.53 -4.64
C LYS A 267 23.62 5.86 -4.81
N GLN A 268 23.26 7.10 -4.53
CA GLN A 268 22.01 7.62 -5.01
C GLN A 268 22.07 7.38 -6.52
N GLU A 269 21.54 6.23 -6.95
CA GLU A 269 20.79 6.19 -8.19
C GLU A 269 19.92 7.44 -8.08
N THR A 270 20.11 8.38 -8.99
CA THR A 270 19.13 9.41 -9.28
C THR A 270 17.79 8.69 -9.45
N ARG A 271 17.08 8.50 -8.35
CA ARG A 271 15.77 7.87 -8.30
C ARG A 271 14.82 8.90 -8.85
N GLN A 272 14.48 8.71 -10.12
CA GLN A 272 13.48 9.49 -10.82
C GLN A 272 12.19 9.51 -9.98
N GLU A 273 11.54 10.66 -9.90
CA GLU A 273 10.17 10.79 -9.35
C GLU A 273 9.33 9.60 -9.84
N VAL A 274 8.70 8.88 -8.91
CA VAL A 274 7.83 7.75 -9.23
C VAL A 274 6.65 8.30 -10.03
N SER A 275 6.70 8.19 -11.34
CA SER A 275 5.62 8.66 -12.21
C SER A 275 4.33 7.93 -11.87
N HIS A 276 3.28 8.69 -11.57
CA HIS A 276 1.95 8.16 -11.29
C HIS A 276 1.10 8.01 -12.56
N LYS A 277 1.69 8.31 -13.72
CA LYS A 277 1.15 8.07 -15.06
C LYS A 277 0.53 6.68 -15.27
N PRO A 278 1.01 5.55 -14.70
CA PRO A 278 0.33 4.26 -14.83
C PRO A 278 -1.12 4.27 -14.34
N LEU A 279 -1.47 5.04 -13.29
CA LEU A 279 -2.84 5.19 -12.80
C LEU A 279 -3.72 5.91 -13.83
N LEU A 280 -3.18 6.93 -14.48
CA LEU A 280 -3.89 7.69 -15.52
C LEU A 280 -4.07 6.86 -16.81
N LEU A 281 -3.07 6.06 -17.19
CA LEU A 281 -3.17 5.14 -18.32
C LEU A 281 -4.17 4.00 -18.05
N GLU A 282 -4.28 3.55 -16.81
CA GLU A 282 -5.33 2.62 -16.37
C GLU A 282 -6.72 3.28 -16.44
N ALA A 283 -6.85 4.52 -15.96
CA ALA A 283 -8.08 5.29 -16.05
C ALA A 283 -8.57 5.48 -17.50
N ALA A 284 -7.65 5.78 -18.43
CA ALA A 284 -7.91 5.88 -19.86
C ALA A 284 -8.40 4.55 -20.45
N ARG A 285 -7.85 3.43 -19.98
CA ARG A 285 -8.27 2.08 -20.41
C ARG A 285 -9.63 1.68 -19.88
N ILE A 286 -9.96 2.03 -18.64
CA ILE A 286 -11.31 1.82 -18.11
C ILE A 286 -12.33 2.55 -18.98
N LEU A 287 -12.04 3.78 -19.41
CA LEU A 287 -12.90 4.58 -20.28
C LEU A 287 -13.15 3.93 -21.65
N SER A 288 -12.21 3.13 -22.18
CA SER A 288 -12.46 2.40 -23.44
C SER A 288 -13.66 1.46 -23.35
N GLY A 289 -13.96 0.95 -22.14
CA GLY A 289 -15.12 0.11 -21.86
C GLY A 289 -16.48 0.80 -22.12
N ALA A 290 -16.54 2.14 -22.15
CA ALA A 290 -17.77 2.85 -22.47
C ALA A 290 -18.12 2.80 -23.98
N SER A 291 -17.15 2.52 -24.87
CA SER A 291 -17.32 2.56 -26.32
C SER A 291 -18.53 1.74 -26.80
N ILE A 292 -18.56 0.45 -26.45
CA ILE A 292 -19.61 -0.47 -26.91
C ILE A 292 -20.99 -0.08 -26.38
N HIS A 293 -21.05 0.53 -25.19
CA HIS A 293 -22.31 0.96 -24.58
C HIS A 293 -22.82 2.26 -25.20
N LEU A 294 -21.93 3.18 -25.59
CA LEU A 294 -22.29 4.39 -26.33
C LEU A 294 -22.85 4.05 -27.72
N GLU A 295 -22.19 3.14 -28.44
CA GLU A 295 -22.67 2.67 -29.76
C GLU A 295 -24.04 2.01 -29.65
N LYS A 296 -24.24 1.13 -28.66
CA LYS A 296 -25.54 0.47 -28.42
C LYS A 296 -26.62 1.46 -28.01
N ALA A 297 -26.31 2.46 -27.19
CA ALA A 297 -27.26 3.49 -26.81
C ALA A 297 -27.72 4.29 -28.03
N VAL A 298 -26.79 4.76 -28.88
CA VAL A 298 -27.13 5.50 -30.10
C VAL A 298 -27.89 4.61 -31.10
N SER A 299 -27.53 3.34 -31.25
CA SER A 299 -28.26 2.40 -32.13
C SER A 299 -29.73 2.28 -31.72
N LYS A 300 -30.02 2.10 -30.43
CA LYS A 300 -31.40 2.00 -29.91
C LYS A 300 -32.16 3.33 -30.03
N LEU A 301 -31.49 4.46 -29.82
CA LEU A 301 -32.10 5.77 -30.04
C LEU A 301 -32.39 6.02 -31.53
N ASN A 302 -31.54 5.57 -32.44
CA ASN A 302 -31.77 5.65 -33.88
C ASN A 302 -32.93 4.75 -34.34
N GLU A 303 -33.06 3.54 -33.77
CA GLU A 303 -34.25 2.70 -33.96
C GLU A 303 -35.52 3.45 -33.51
N SER A 304 -35.46 4.11 -32.34
CA SER A 304 -36.58 4.88 -31.80
C SER A 304 -36.91 6.12 -32.65
N GLN A 305 -35.89 6.78 -33.17
CA GLN A 305 -36.00 7.89 -34.11
C GLN A 305 -36.72 7.49 -35.39
N GLN A 306 -36.26 6.39 -36.02
CA GLN A 306 -36.86 5.89 -37.25
C GLN A 306 -38.33 5.49 -37.06
N LEU A 307 -38.69 4.96 -35.89
CA LEU A 307 -40.09 4.68 -35.54
C LEU A 307 -40.95 5.95 -35.46
N LEU A 308 -40.40 7.06 -34.95
CA LEU A 308 -41.09 8.35 -34.94
C LEU A 308 -41.25 8.94 -36.34
N ASP A 309 -40.24 8.80 -37.21
CA ASP A 309 -40.28 9.29 -38.60
C ASP A 309 -41.28 8.51 -39.47
N GLN A 310 -41.50 7.22 -39.17
CA GLN A 310 -42.47 6.37 -39.86
C GLN A 310 -43.93 6.64 -39.46
N ARG A 311 -44.18 7.52 -38.48
CA ARG A 311 -45.54 7.92 -38.08
C ARG A 311 -46.22 8.68 -39.25
N ARG A 312 -47.48 8.35 -39.55
CA ARG A 312 -48.30 9.12 -40.50
C ARG A 312 -48.49 10.55 -39.97
N LEU A 313 -47.68 11.49 -40.44
CA LEU A 313 -47.84 12.92 -40.20
C LEU A 313 -49.24 13.38 -40.63
N SER A 314 -49.96 14.05 -39.74
CA SER A 314 -51.26 14.65 -40.06
C SER A 314 -51.10 15.76 -41.11
N LEU A 315 -52.17 16.07 -41.85
CA LEU A 315 -52.15 17.10 -42.90
C LEU A 315 -51.68 18.47 -42.39
N GLY A 316 -52.03 18.83 -41.14
CA GLY A 316 -51.60 20.07 -40.49
C GLY A 316 -50.10 20.09 -40.12
N GLU A 317 -49.55 18.95 -39.69
CA GLU A 317 -48.11 18.82 -39.41
C GLU A 317 -47.28 18.84 -40.70
N ARG A 318 -47.80 18.26 -41.80
CA ARG A 318 -47.17 18.36 -43.13
C ARG A 318 -47.14 19.80 -43.63
N PHE A 319 -48.22 20.55 -43.45
CA PHE A 319 -48.29 21.97 -43.81
C PHE A 319 -47.32 22.82 -42.98
N ARG A 320 -47.25 22.60 -41.66
CA ARG A 320 -46.30 23.30 -40.77
C ARG A 320 -44.84 22.97 -41.10
N ARG A 321 -44.54 21.70 -41.39
CA ARG A 321 -43.21 21.22 -41.81
C ARG A 321 -42.83 21.79 -43.16
N TRP A 322 -43.77 21.91 -44.10
CA TRP A 322 -43.55 22.59 -45.38
C TRP A 322 -43.22 24.08 -45.22
N VAL A 323 -43.99 24.82 -44.41
CA VAL A 323 -43.73 26.25 -44.13
C VAL A 323 -42.37 26.45 -43.45
N MET A 324 -41.99 25.61 -42.50
CA MET A 324 -40.69 25.68 -41.82
C MET A 324 -39.53 25.32 -42.75
N ASN A 325 -39.72 24.35 -43.65
CA ASN A 325 -38.69 23.91 -44.61
C ASN A 325 -38.42 24.91 -45.74
N VAL A 326 -39.36 25.81 -46.03
CA VAL A 326 -39.14 26.91 -47.01
C VAL A 326 -38.31 28.05 -46.41
N VAL A 327 -38.32 28.22 -45.08
CA VAL A 327 -37.58 29.28 -44.38
C VAL A 327 -36.20 28.79 -43.88
N GLN A 328 -36.01 27.49 -43.63
CA GLN A 328 -34.73 26.90 -43.25
C GLN A 328 -34.10 26.07 -44.38
N LYS A 329 -33.20 26.70 -45.16
CA LYS A 329 -32.29 25.97 -46.06
C LYS A 329 -31.21 25.23 -45.25
N LYS A 330 -31.49 23.98 -44.89
CA LYS A 330 -30.59 22.80 -44.84
C LYS A 330 -31.36 21.67 -44.15
N GLY A 331 -31.24 20.46 -44.71
CA GLY A 331 -32.13 19.31 -44.52
C GLY A 331 -32.60 19.04 -43.08
N ASP A 332 -33.80 18.48 -42.98
CA ASP A 332 -34.50 18.04 -41.76
C ASP A 332 -33.52 17.63 -40.64
N LYS A 333 -33.21 18.58 -39.75
CA LYS A 333 -32.48 18.30 -38.52
C LYS A 333 -33.47 17.88 -37.44
N HIS A 334 -33.20 16.76 -36.80
CA HIS A 334 -34.02 16.29 -35.68
C HIS A 334 -33.69 17.08 -34.42
N VAL A 335 -34.42 18.16 -34.16
CA VAL A 335 -34.27 18.99 -32.96
C VAL A 335 -35.41 18.72 -31.99
N TYR A 336 -35.08 18.16 -30.82
CA TYR A 336 -36.05 17.80 -29.79
C TYR A 336 -36.03 18.74 -28.59
N MET A 337 -37.21 19.03 -28.06
CA MET A 337 -37.40 19.67 -26.77
C MET A 337 -37.46 18.57 -25.71
N VAL A 338 -36.33 18.33 -25.02
CA VAL A 338 -36.26 17.27 -24.00
C VAL A 338 -36.26 17.88 -22.61
N GLU A 339 -36.90 17.16 -21.68
CA GLU A 339 -36.92 17.51 -20.27
C GLU A 339 -35.69 16.95 -19.57
N PHE A 340 -34.87 17.84 -19.01
CA PHE A 340 -33.78 17.46 -18.12
C PHE A 340 -34.28 17.55 -16.68
N PHE A 341 -34.13 16.46 -15.94
CA PHE A 341 -34.36 16.41 -14.50
C PHE A 341 -33.03 16.59 -13.76
N ASP A 342 -32.95 17.60 -12.88
CA ASP A 342 -31.80 17.78 -11.99
C ASP A 342 -32.04 17.05 -10.66
N GLU A 343 -31.33 15.93 -10.45
CA GLU A 343 -31.43 15.12 -9.23
C GLU A 343 -31.05 15.89 -7.94
N LYS A 344 -30.26 16.97 -8.04
CA LYS A 344 -29.80 17.74 -6.86
C LYS A 344 -30.78 18.82 -6.41
N THR A 345 -31.50 19.42 -7.36
CA THR A 345 -32.40 20.55 -7.10
C THR A 345 -33.87 20.19 -7.24
N GLY A 346 -34.18 19.02 -7.83
CA GLY A 346 -35.55 18.57 -8.12
C GLY A 346 -36.25 19.36 -9.22
N ALA A 347 -35.56 20.28 -9.88
CA ALA A 347 -36.11 21.14 -10.92
C ALA A 347 -36.06 20.45 -12.29
N THR A 348 -37.06 20.73 -13.15
CA THR A 348 -37.04 20.32 -14.55
C THR A 348 -36.83 21.50 -15.47
N ARG A 349 -36.02 21.29 -16.52
CA ARG A 349 -35.76 22.30 -17.55
C ARG A 349 -35.92 21.71 -18.94
N MET A 350 -36.59 22.45 -19.81
CA MET A 350 -36.75 22.08 -21.21
C MET A 350 -35.58 22.62 -22.02
N VAL A 351 -34.88 21.74 -22.74
CA VAL A 351 -33.68 22.10 -23.52
C VAL A 351 -33.83 21.59 -24.95
N ARG A 352 -33.41 22.41 -25.92
CA ARG A 352 -33.31 22.03 -27.33
C ARG A 352 -32.07 21.17 -27.55
N VAL A 353 -32.25 19.97 -28.09
CA VAL A 353 -31.16 19.04 -28.43
C VAL A 353 -31.24 18.73 -29.93
N ASP A 354 -30.19 19.08 -30.67
CA ASP A 354 -29.96 18.60 -32.05
C ASP A 354 -29.50 17.14 -31.96
N TYR A 355 -30.43 16.22 -32.21
CA TYR A 355 -30.23 14.78 -32.06
C TYR A 355 -29.20 14.22 -33.06
N ASP A 356 -29.21 14.74 -34.29
CA ASP A 356 -28.27 14.31 -35.33
C ASP A 356 -26.83 14.71 -34.93
N ALA A 357 -26.64 15.95 -34.47
CA ALA A 357 -25.35 16.41 -33.98
C ALA A 357 -24.91 15.66 -32.70
N PHE A 358 -25.84 15.37 -31.79
CA PHE A 358 -25.56 14.64 -30.56
C PHE A 358 -25.13 13.19 -30.85
N SER A 359 -25.90 12.46 -31.67
CA SER A 359 -25.63 11.07 -32.01
C SER A 359 -24.31 10.91 -32.77
N GLU A 360 -24.01 11.82 -33.71
CA GLU A 360 -22.73 11.83 -34.41
C GLU A 360 -21.55 12.07 -33.45
N ASN A 361 -21.69 12.99 -32.50
CA ASN A 361 -20.67 13.27 -31.50
C ASN A 361 -20.44 12.05 -30.58
N VAL A 362 -21.52 11.42 -30.10
CA VAL A 362 -21.43 10.22 -29.26
C VAL A 362 -20.73 9.07 -30.00
N LEU A 363 -21.03 8.86 -31.29
CA LEU A 363 -20.37 7.84 -32.11
C LEU A 363 -18.89 8.18 -32.38
N LYS A 364 -18.55 9.45 -32.64
CA LYS A 364 -17.15 9.88 -32.76
C LYS A 364 -16.38 9.61 -31.46
N ARG A 365 -16.99 9.90 -30.32
CA ARG A 365 -16.41 9.65 -28.99
C ARG A 365 -16.26 8.15 -28.73
N ALA A 366 -17.25 7.34 -29.07
CA ALA A 366 -17.16 5.88 -28.95
C ALA A 366 -15.96 5.33 -29.75
N ARG A 367 -15.81 5.71 -31.02
CA ARG A 367 -14.66 5.30 -31.84
C ARG A 367 -13.33 5.70 -31.22
N ALA A 368 -13.20 6.94 -30.73
CA ALA A 368 -12.00 7.42 -30.07
C ALA A 368 -11.65 6.61 -28.80
N LEU A 369 -12.67 6.23 -28.02
CA LEU A 369 -12.51 5.39 -26.84
C LEU A 369 -12.12 3.95 -27.20
N ASN A 370 -12.70 3.37 -28.25
CA ASN A 370 -12.36 2.04 -28.72
C ASN A 370 -10.87 1.92 -29.07
N MET A 371 -10.30 2.98 -29.65
CA MET A 371 -8.87 3.02 -30.00
C MET A 371 -7.96 2.90 -28.76
N LEU A 372 -8.44 3.14 -27.54
CA LEU A 372 -7.67 3.01 -26.30
C LEU A 372 -7.75 1.60 -25.66
N SER A 373 -8.55 0.69 -26.22
CA SER A 373 -8.76 -0.65 -25.65
C SER A 373 -7.49 -1.50 -25.63
N SER A 374 -6.65 -1.36 -26.66
CA SER A 374 -5.42 -2.14 -26.81
C SER A 374 -4.17 -1.33 -26.51
N LYS A 375 -3.25 -1.93 -25.74
CA LYS A 375 -1.92 -1.37 -25.44
C LYS A 375 -1.06 -1.19 -26.69
N VAL A 376 -1.32 -1.97 -27.74
CA VAL A 376 -0.56 -1.90 -28.98
C VAL A 376 -1.13 -0.89 -29.98
N SER A 377 -2.21 -0.20 -29.65
CA SER A 377 -2.79 0.78 -30.57
C SER A 377 -1.93 2.04 -30.65
N SER A 378 -1.87 2.66 -31.82
CA SER A 378 -1.15 3.93 -32.01
C SER A 378 -1.73 5.08 -31.18
N ALA A 379 -3.00 5.01 -30.78
CA ALA A 379 -3.62 5.96 -29.88
C ALA A 379 -3.14 5.77 -28.43
N TYR A 380 -3.07 4.52 -27.96
CA TYR A 380 -2.58 4.20 -26.62
C TYR A 380 -1.08 4.51 -26.49
N MET A 381 -0.27 4.09 -27.46
CA MET A 381 1.18 4.37 -27.46
C MET A 381 1.49 5.87 -27.48
N ARG A 382 0.71 6.69 -28.21
CA ARG A 382 0.85 8.15 -28.18
C ARG A 382 0.50 8.74 -26.82
N LEU A 383 -0.55 8.24 -26.18
CA LEU A 383 -0.94 8.66 -24.84
C LEU A 383 0.13 8.24 -23.81
N GLU A 384 0.65 7.02 -23.92
CA GLU A 384 1.76 6.50 -23.11
C GLU A 384 3.07 7.24 -23.34
N GLY A 385 3.31 7.80 -24.53
CA GLY A 385 4.46 8.65 -24.84
C GLY A 385 4.32 10.12 -24.41
N SER A 386 3.12 10.56 -23.99
CA SER A 386 2.84 11.96 -23.64
C SER A 386 3.25 12.31 -22.20
N ASP A 387 3.45 13.59 -21.89
CA ASP A 387 3.73 14.03 -20.51
C ASP A 387 2.59 13.67 -19.55
N GLU A 388 2.91 13.42 -18.29
CA GLU A 388 1.93 12.96 -17.28
C GLU A 388 0.72 13.91 -17.14
N GLU A 389 0.99 15.23 -17.13
CA GLU A 389 -0.05 16.26 -17.06
C GLU A 389 -0.98 16.24 -18.28
N LYS A 390 -0.45 16.00 -19.48
CA LYS A 390 -1.26 15.84 -20.70
C LYS A 390 -2.14 14.60 -20.65
N VAL A 391 -1.66 13.51 -20.04
CA VAL A 391 -2.49 12.30 -19.83
C VAL A 391 -3.64 12.62 -18.86
N TYR A 392 -3.37 13.38 -17.79
CA TYR A 392 -4.39 13.80 -16.82
C TYR A 392 -5.48 14.69 -17.46
N GLU A 393 -5.07 15.70 -18.23
CA GLU A 393 -6.00 16.57 -18.96
C GLU A 393 -6.88 15.79 -19.94
N TYR A 394 -6.25 14.86 -20.69
CA TYR A 394 -6.97 13.99 -21.62
C TYR A 394 -8.01 13.11 -20.92
N VAL A 395 -7.64 12.43 -19.83
CA VAL A 395 -8.59 11.62 -19.04
C VAL A 395 -9.71 12.48 -18.47
N SER A 396 -9.39 13.66 -17.93
CA SER A 396 -10.36 14.58 -17.34
C SER A 396 -11.37 15.08 -18.36
N SER A 397 -10.91 15.51 -19.54
CA SER A 397 -11.79 15.95 -20.61
C SER A 397 -12.77 14.87 -21.06
N ILE A 398 -12.33 13.61 -21.17
CA ILE A 398 -13.21 12.50 -21.51
C ILE A 398 -14.26 12.26 -20.43
N VAL A 399 -13.86 12.29 -19.16
CA VAL A 399 -14.78 12.12 -18.03
C VAL A 399 -15.87 13.21 -18.07
N ASP A 400 -15.48 14.47 -18.26
CA ASP A 400 -16.41 15.59 -18.33
C ASP A 400 -17.37 15.49 -19.53
N GLU A 401 -16.86 15.06 -20.68
CA GLU A 401 -17.69 14.82 -21.85
C GLU A 401 -18.68 13.65 -21.65
N LEU A 402 -18.24 12.56 -21.03
CA LEU A 402 -19.13 11.43 -20.73
C LEU A 402 -20.21 11.80 -19.72
N TYR A 403 -19.93 12.69 -18.76
CA TYR A 403 -20.97 13.24 -17.89
C TYR A 403 -22.01 14.06 -18.67
N LYS A 404 -21.60 14.87 -19.65
CA LYS A 404 -22.53 15.61 -20.52
C LYS A 404 -23.42 14.66 -21.33
N ILE A 405 -22.84 13.57 -21.85
CA ILE A 405 -23.58 12.52 -22.56
C ILE A 405 -24.56 11.82 -21.60
N LEU A 406 -24.12 11.45 -20.40
CA LEU A 406 -24.93 10.80 -19.37
C LEU A 406 -26.08 11.67 -18.85
N ASN A 407 -25.98 12.99 -18.97
CA ASN A 407 -27.10 13.89 -18.67
C ASN A 407 -28.13 13.93 -19.80
N THR A 408 -27.69 13.75 -21.06
CA THR A 408 -28.55 13.91 -22.25
C THR A 408 -29.25 12.61 -22.64
N LEU A 409 -28.58 11.46 -22.48
CA LEU A 409 -29.15 10.14 -22.82
C LEU A 409 -30.47 9.82 -22.08
N PRO A 410 -30.60 10.02 -20.76
CA PRO A 410 -31.87 9.75 -20.06
C PRO A 410 -33.01 10.66 -20.52
N ALA A 411 -32.71 11.92 -20.82
CA ALA A 411 -33.69 12.89 -21.31
C ALA A 411 -34.23 12.47 -22.69
N LEU A 412 -33.35 12.02 -23.60
CA LEU A 412 -33.74 11.47 -24.90
C LEU A 412 -34.53 10.15 -24.77
N ASP A 413 -34.08 9.22 -23.92
CA ASP A 413 -34.80 7.96 -23.65
C ASP A 413 -36.23 8.20 -23.15
N THR A 414 -36.41 9.21 -22.30
CA THR A 414 -37.71 9.62 -21.75
C THR A 414 -38.58 10.29 -22.82
N PHE A 415 -37.99 11.17 -23.63
CA PHE A 415 -38.65 11.81 -24.76
C PHE A 415 -39.18 10.78 -25.78
N PHE A 416 -38.33 9.86 -26.26
CA PHE A 416 -38.75 8.85 -27.23
C PHE A 416 -39.85 7.94 -26.68
N LYS A 417 -39.82 7.57 -25.40
CA LYS A 417 -40.87 6.76 -24.77
C LYS A 417 -42.21 7.49 -24.60
N SER A 418 -42.18 8.79 -24.37
CA SER A 418 -43.39 9.60 -24.14
C SER A 418 -44.10 9.95 -25.45
N GLU A 419 -43.34 10.33 -26.48
CA GLU A 419 -43.85 10.74 -27.80
C GLU A 419 -44.31 9.57 -28.69
N ALA A 420 -43.94 8.34 -28.34
CA ALA A 420 -44.34 7.16 -29.09
C ALA A 420 -45.84 6.87 -28.98
N PRO A 421 -46.53 6.60 -30.11
CA PRO A 421 -47.92 6.13 -30.13
C PRO A 421 -48.11 4.90 -29.26
N ARG A 422 -49.26 4.77 -28.58
CA ARG A 422 -49.55 3.68 -27.62
C ARG A 422 -49.29 2.28 -28.19
N GLU A 423 -49.54 2.09 -29.48
CA GLU A 423 -49.33 0.84 -30.22
C GLU A 423 -47.85 0.47 -30.43
N LEU A 424 -46.96 1.46 -30.50
CA LEU A 424 -45.53 1.29 -30.80
C LEU A 424 -44.63 1.40 -29.56
N ARG A 425 -45.19 1.70 -28.38
CA ARG A 425 -44.43 1.85 -27.13
C ARG A 425 -43.68 0.59 -26.71
N SER A 426 -44.21 -0.60 -27.01
CA SER A 426 -43.55 -1.89 -26.75
C SER A 426 -42.35 -2.15 -27.66
N SER A 427 -42.26 -1.47 -28.80
CA SER A 427 -41.15 -1.58 -29.76
C SER A 427 -39.97 -0.65 -29.41
N ILE A 428 -40.16 0.33 -28.52
CA ILE A 428 -39.07 1.21 -28.08
C ILE A 428 -38.22 0.50 -27.03
N ARG A 429 -36.98 0.19 -27.41
CA ARG A 429 -35.98 -0.40 -26.52
C ARG A 429 -35.33 0.68 -25.68
N GLY A 430 -35.53 0.63 -24.37
CA GLY A 430 -34.87 1.55 -23.45
C GLY A 430 -33.34 1.37 -23.41
N ILE A 431 -32.66 2.46 -23.07
CA ILE A 431 -31.18 2.51 -22.93
C ILE A 431 -30.68 2.53 -21.48
N LYS A 432 -31.53 2.19 -20.51
CA LYS A 432 -31.20 2.22 -19.07
C LYS A 432 -29.99 1.34 -18.71
N LEU A 433 -29.84 0.18 -19.37
CA LEU A 433 -28.71 -0.72 -19.15
C LEU A 433 -27.40 -0.09 -19.66
N GLU A 434 -27.43 0.52 -20.83
CA GLU A 434 -26.29 1.23 -21.42
C GLU A 434 -25.88 2.45 -20.58
N ILE A 435 -26.86 3.25 -20.13
CA ILE A 435 -26.62 4.39 -19.23
C ILE A 435 -25.93 3.93 -17.94
N SER A 436 -26.42 2.86 -17.31
CA SER A 436 -25.81 2.30 -16.09
C SER A 436 -24.38 1.81 -16.33
N ALA A 437 -24.14 1.12 -17.44
CA ALA A 437 -22.81 0.63 -17.79
C ALA A 437 -21.81 1.78 -18.07
N ILE A 438 -22.24 2.83 -18.79
CA ILE A 438 -21.43 4.04 -19.04
C ILE A 438 -21.13 4.74 -17.71
N LYS A 439 -22.13 4.91 -16.83
CA LYS A 439 -21.95 5.51 -15.49
C LYS A 439 -20.93 4.75 -14.65
N ASN A 440 -20.99 3.41 -14.64
CA ASN A 440 -20.04 2.57 -13.91
C ASN A 440 -18.61 2.64 -14.46
N VAL A 441 -18.45 2.80 -15.77
CA VAL A 441 -17.14 3.03 -16.39
C VAL A 441 -16.57 4.39 -15.97
N VAL A 442 -17.37 5.45 -16.03
CA VAL A 442 -16.97 6.81 -15.62
C VAL A 442 -16.58 6.85 -14.14
N ILE A 443 -17.37 6.23 -13.26
CA ILE A 443 -17.06 6.18 -11.81
C ILE A 443 -15.71 5.50 -11.56
N ARG A 444 -15.48 4.32 -12.15
CA ARG A 444 -14.23 3.57 -11.94
C ARG A 444 -13.00 4.29 -12.50
N SER A 445 -13.14 4.93 -13.67
CA SER A 445 -12.06 5.76 -14.22
C SER A 445 -11.79 6.98 -13.35
N ASN A 446 -12.85 7.64 -12.86
CA ASN A 446 -12.71 8.82 -12.02
C ASN A 446 -12.11 8.49 -10.64
N GLN A 447 -12.37 7.30 -10.09
CA GLN A 447 -11.67 6.81 -8.90
C GLN A 447 -10.15 6.77 -9.11
N LYS A 448 -9.69 6.22 -10.24
CA LYS A 448 -8.25 6.22 -10.59
C LYS A 448 -7.68 7.62 -10.79
N ARG A 449 -8.47 8.53 -11.35
CA ARG A 449 -8.10 9.95 -11.43
C ARG A 449 -7.98 10.60 -10.05
N HIS A 450 -8.88 10.32 -9.12
CA HIS A 450 -8.82 10.83 -7.75
C HIS A 450 -7.66 10.20 -6.95
N GLU A 451 -7.38 8.91 -7.13
CA GLU A 451 -6.17 8.27 -6.57
C GLU A 451 -4.89 8.97 -7.05
N TYR A 452 -4.83 9.36 -8.33
CA TYR A 452 -3.72 10.15 -8.87
C TYR A 452 -3.59 11.52 -8.19
N ILE A 453 -4.70 12.27 -8.07
CA ILE A 453 -4.72 13.59 -7.43
C ILE A 453 -4.28 13.49 -5.97
N ALA A 454 -4.83 12.53 -5.22
CA ALA A 454 -4.49 12.33 -3.81
C ALA A 454 -2.99 12.05 -3.61
N LYS A 455 -2.38 11.24 -4.48
CA LYS A 455 -0.93 10.99 -4.44
C LYS A 455 -0.10 12.23 -4.80
N LYS A 456 -0.54 13.02 -5.79
CA LYS A 456 0.12 14.27 -6.15
C LYS A 456 0.04 15.31 -5.02
N GLU A 457 -1.12 15.42 -4.38
CA GLU A 457 -1.33 16.30 -3.21
C GLU A 457 -0.51 15.85 -2.00
N GLU A 458 -0.43 14.55 -1.73
CA GLU A 458 0.43 13.97 -0.69
C GLU A 458 1.91 14.34 -0.93
N ILE A 459 2.38 14.20 -2.17
CA ILE A 459 3.73 14.62 -2.57
C ILE A 459 3.92 16.13 -2.39
N GLU A 460 2.99 16.96 -2.83
CA GLU A 460 3.11 18.42 -2.66
C GLU A 460 3.09 18.84 -1.19
N GLN A 461 2.31 18.17 -0.34
CA GLN A 461 2.28 18.42 1.10
C GLN A 461 3.59 18.00 1.78
N LEU A 462 4.11 16.83 1.44
CA LEU A 462 5.40 16.36 1.97
C LEU A 462 6.57 17.26 1.50
N LYS A 463 6.55 17.74 0.24
CA LYS A 463 7.51 18.74 -0.27
C LYS A 463 7.44 20.05 0.52
N LYS A 464 6.23 20.54 0.85
CA LYS A 464 6.02 21.75 1.68
C LYS A 464 6.54 21.58 3.11
N LEU A 465 6.55 20.35 3.64
CA LEU A 465 7.07 20.01 4.96
C LEU A 465 8.59 19.79 4.98
N GLY A 466 9.29 20.00 3.86
CA GLY A 466 10.74 19.80 3.75
C GLY A 466 11.15 18.32 3.77
N ILE A 467 10.19 17.41 3.57
CA ILE A 467 10.44 15.97 3.47
C ILE A 467 10.75 15.67 2.00
N ASP A 468 11.89 15.03 1.75
CA ASP A 468 12.25 14.58 0.41
C ASP A 468 11.25 13.50 -0.06
N THR A 469 10.40 13.88 -1.02
CA THR A 469 9.35 13.03 -1.57
C THR A 469 9.83 12.11 -2.69
N SER A 470 11.15 11.95 -2.86
CA SER A 470 11.71 10.84 -3.65
C SER A 470 11.41 9.45 -3.05
N VAL A 471 10.54 9.39 -2.05
CA VAL A 471 10.10 8.21 -1.33
C VAL A 471 8.56 8.16 -1.32
N ASN A 472 7.98 7.54 -2.36
CA ASN A 472 6.83 6.64 -2.24
C ASN A 472 6.64 5.80 -3.51
#